data_AF-N1V2T6-F1
#
_entry.id   AF-N1V2T6-F1
#
_cell.length_a   1.000
_cell.length_b   1.000
_cell.length_c   1.000
_cell.angle_alpha   90.00
_cell.angle_beta   90.00
_cell.angle_gamma   90.00
#
_symmetry.space_group_name_H-M   'P 1'
#
loop_
_entity.id
_entity.type
_entity.pdbx_description
1 polymer ?
#
loop_
_entity_poly.entity_id
_entity_poly.type
_entity_poly.pdbx_seq_one_letter_code
_entity_poly.pdbx_strand_id
1 'polypeptide(L)'
;MTVLLLALAGGAGAGTRFVLDGAVRTWQAKTGRTTFPLGILLVNTTGSFLLGLLTGVVLSQHLAPELQLVLGTGFLGAYTTFSTASIDTVRLVREGNWGQGLFNAAGTVVLTVAAAAAGLALGSG
;
A
#
# COMPACT_ATOMS: atom_id res chain seq x y z
N MET A 1 2.75 22.73 13.57
CA MET A 1 3.67 21.58 13.69
C MET A 1 3.13 20.34 12.98
N THR A 2 1.87 19.97 13.18
CA THR A 2 1.26 18.73 12.64
C THR A 2 1.32 18.58 11.12
N VAL A 3 1.10 19.65 10.36
CA VAL A 3 1.22 19.63 8.89
C VAL A 3 2.65 19.31 8.43
N LEU A 4 3.66 19.85 9.11
CA LEU A 4 5.07 19.54 8.81
C LEU A 4 5.39 18.08 9.10
N LEU A 5 4.92 17.54 10.23
CA LEU A 5 5.10 16.13 10.58
C LEU A 5 4.39 15.22 9.57
N LEU A 6 3.16 15.55 9.17
CA LEU A 6 2.43 14.83 8.12
C LEU A 6 3.19 14.87 6.79
N ALA A 7 3.71 16.04 6.39
CA ALA A 7 4.46 16.18 5.15
C ALA A 7 5.77 15.37 5.16
N LEU A 8 6.51 15.39 6.27
CA LEU A 8 7.72 14.59 6.46
C LEU A 8 7.40 13.08 6.44
N ALA A 9 6.35 12.68 7.15
CA ALA A 9 5.88 11.29 7.14
C ALA A 9 5.45 10.85 5.74
N GLY A 10 4.73 11.70 4.99
CA GLY A 10 4.35 11.45 3.61
C GLY A 10 5.55 11.31 2.67
N GLY A 11 6.54 12.20 2.79
CA GLY A 11 7.80 12.08 2.05
C GLY A 11 8.52 10.77 2.34
N ALA A 12 8.60 10.39 3.62
CA ALA A 12 9.18 9.11 4.04
C ALA A 12 8.39 7.91 3.46
N GLY A 13 7.07 7.92 3.55
CA GLY A 13 6.21 6.86 3.01
C GLY A 13 6.37 6.67 1.50
N ALA A 14 6.36 7.76 0.74
CA ALA A 14 6.61 7.73 -0.70
C ALA A 14 8.03 7.23 -1.04
N GLY A 15 9.04 7.62 -0.24
CA GLY A 15 10.41 7.14 -0.38
C GLY A 15 10.54 5.64 -0.12
N THR A 16 9.92 5.14 0.96
CA THR A 16 9.87 3.71 1.28
C THR A 16 9.19 2.93 0.15
N ARG A 17 8.06 3.42 -0.36
CA ARG A 17 7.36 2.81 -1.51
C ARG A 17 8.28 2.70 -2.72
N PHE A 18 8.98 3.78 -3.07
CA PHE A 18 9.90 3.83 -4.20
C PHE A 18 11.01 2.78 -4.08
N VAL A 19 11.64 2.69 -2.91
CA VAL A 19 12.72 1.73 -2.65
C VAL A 19 12.19 0.29 -2.69
N LEU A 20 11.06 0.00 -2.04
CA LEU A 20 10.50 -1.35 -2.01
C LEU A 20 10.03 -1.82 -3.39
N ASP A 21 9.29 -0.99 -4.13
CA ASP A 21 8.85 -1.35 -5.49
C ASP A 21 10.06 -1.56 -6.41
N GLY A 22 11.07 -0.67 -6.34
CA GLY A 22 12.32 -0.81 -7.11
C GLY A 22 13.11 -2.07 -6.76
N ALA A 23 13.19 -2.42 -5.47
CA ALA A 23 13.86 -3.63 -5.01
C ALA A 23 13.16 -4.91 -5.51
N VAL A 24 11.83 -4.96 -5.40
CA VAL A 24 11.03 -6.09 -5.89
C VAL A 24 11.15 -6.23 -7.39
N ARG A 25 11.07 -5.12 -8.14
CA ARG A 25 11.26 -5.09 -9.60
C ARG A 25 12.64 -5.62 -10.01
N THR A 26 13.70 -5.18 -9.32
CA THR A 26 15.07 -5.64 -9.58
C THR A 26 15.22 -7.13 -9.33
N TRP A 27 14.60 -7.63 -8.26
CA TRP A 27 14.58 -9.06 -7.94
C TRP A 27 13.80 -9.88 -8.96
N GLN A 28 12.65 -9.39 -9.45
CA GLN A 28 11.88 -10.04 -10.52
C GLN A 28 12.71 -10.16 -11.81
N ALA A 29 13.42 -9.10 -12.19
CA ALA A 29 14.27 -9.10 -13.37
C ALA A 29 15.40 -10.16 -13.28
N LYS A 30 16.03 -10.29 -12.11
CA LYS A 30 17.09 -11.29 -11.88
C LYS A 30 16.59 -12.74 -11.89
N THR A 31 15.34 -12.95 -11.50
CA THR A 31 14.74 -14.30 -11.37
C THR A 31 13.97 -14.74 -12.62
N GLY A 32 13.93 -13.91 -13.68
CA GLY A 32 13.18 -14.19 -14.90
C GLY A 32 11.67 -14.25 -14.68
N ARG A 33 11.16 -13.63 -13.61
CA ARG A 33 9.73 -13.64 -13.25
C ARG A 33 8.93 -12.65 -14.11
N THR A 34 7.63 -12.94 -14.22
CA THR A 34 6.64 -12.19 -15.02
C THR A 34 6.67 -10.68 -14.80
N THR A 35 6.24 -9.92 -15.80
CA THR A 35 6.09 -8.44 -15.81
C THR A 35 5.05 -7.88 -14.84
N PHE A 36 4.39 -8.73 -14.04
CA PHE A 36 3.39 -8.33 -13.06
C PHE A 36 3.93 -7.31 -12.04
N PRO A 37 3.20 -6.22 -11.72
CA PRO A 37 3.60 -5.17 -10.77
C PRO A 37 3.53 -5.61 -9.30
N LEU A 38 4.34 -6.63 -8.95
CA LEU A 38 4.31 -7.26 -7.63
C LEU A 38 4.68 -6.29 -6.50
N GLY A 39 5.62 -5.38 -6.74
CA GLY A 39 6.02 -4.38 -5.75
C GLY A 39 4.86 -3.48 -5.34
N ILE A 40 4.10 -2.97 -6.32
CA ILE A 40 2.90 -2.16 -6.07
C ILE A 40 1.79 -2.94 -5.35
N LEU A 41 1.58 -4.21 -5.70
CA LEU A 41 0.63 -5.06 -4.97
C LEU A 41 1.06 -5.24 -3.49
N LEU A 42 2.34 -5.47 -3.24
CA LEU A 42 2.90 -5.66 -1.89
C LEU A 42 2.78 -4.39 -1.05
N VAL A 43 3.18 -3.22 -1.57
CA VAL A 43 3.09 -1.96 -0.81
C VAL A 43 1.64 -1.61 -0.47
N ASN A 44 0.71 -1.81 -1.40
CA ASN A 44 -0.71 -1.57 -1.14
C ASN A 44 -1.26 -2.53 -0.08
N THR A 45 -0.97 -3.83 -0.21
CA THR A 45 -1.50 -4.86 0.71
C THR A 45 -0.94 -4.68 2.12
N THR A 46 0.39 -4.56 2.24
CA THR A 46 1.06 -4.35 3.55
C THR A 46 0.67 -3.00 4.16
N GLY A 47 0.57 -1.94 3.37
CA GLY A 47 0.16 -0.63 3.85
C GLY A 47 -1.29 -0.60 4.33
N SER A 48 -2.17 -1.30 3.63
CA SER A 48 -3.58 -1.45 4.04
C SER A 48 -3.71 -2.23 5.35
N PHE A 49 -2.94 -3.32 5.51
CA PHE A 49 -2.87 -4.05 6.78
C PHE A 49 -2.41 -3.15 7.94
N LEU A 50 -1.29 -2.45 7.76
CA LEU A 50 -0.74 -1.58 8.79
C LEU A 50 -1.67 -0.40 9.12
N LEU A 51 -2.38 0.14 8.12
CA LEU A 51 -3.37 1.19 8.34
C LEU A 51 -4.58 0.68 9.11
N GLY A 52 -5.06 -0.52 8.79
CA GLY A 52 -6.10 -1.21 9.55
C GLY A 52 -5.67 -1.40 11.01
N LEU A 53 -4.46 -1.93 11.23
CA LEU A 53 -3.90 -2.15 12.57
C LEU A 53 -3.80 -0.85 13.37
N LEU A 54 -3.23 0.19 12.77
CA LEU A 54 -3.14 1.51 13.38
C LEU A 54 -4.53 2.04 13.77
N THR A 55 -5.48 1.94 12.85
CA THR A 55 -6.86 2.40 13.07
C THR A 55 -7.50 1.64 14.23
N GLY A 56 -7.33 0.32 14.30
CA GLY A 56 -7.85 -0.51 15.39
C GLY A 56 -7.29 -0.11 16.74
N VAL A 57 -5.96 0.04 16.84
CA VAL A 57 -5.27 0.42 18.09
C VAL A 57 -5.66 1.83 18.54
N VAL A 58 -5.77 2.79 17.61
CA VAL A 58 -6.17 4.16 17.94
C VAL A 58 -7.59 4.19 18.50
N LEU A 59 -8.50 3.41 17.92
CA LEU A 59 -9.89 3.33 18.37
C LEU A 59 -10.03 2.60 19.71
N SER A 60 -9.32 1.48 19.92
CA SER A 60 -9.42 0.69 21.16
C SER A 60 -8.78 1.38 22.35
N GLN A 61 -7.59 1.97 22.16
CA GLN A 61 -6.80 2.56 23.24
C GLN A 61 -7.01 4.08 23.40
N HIS A 62 -7.94 4.68 22.67
CA HIS A 62 -8.21 6.13 22.69
C HIS A 62 -6.93 6.97 22.51
N LEU A 63 -6.06 6.55 21.59
CA LEU A 63 -4.81 7.25 21.31
C LEU A 63 -5.07 8.61 20.64
N ALA A 64 -4.05 9.46 20.71
CA ALA A 64 -4.07 10.81 20.14
C ALA A 64 -4.43 10.78 18.63
N PRO A 65 -5.43 11.56 18.18
CA PRO A 65 -5.82 11.66 16.76
C PRO A 65 -4.66 12.07 15.83
N GLU A 66 -3.66 12.79 16.36
CA GLU A 66 -2.45 13.18 15.64
C GLU A 66 -1.67 11.98 15.12
N LEU A 67 -1.70 10.84 15.83
CA LEU A 67 -1.01 9.62 15.40
C LEU A 67 -1.63 9.07 14.10
N GLN A 68 -2.97 9.02 14.03
CA GLN A 68 -3.69 8.61 12.83
C GLN A 68 -3.41 9.56 11.66
N LEU A 69 -3.32 10.86 11.93
CA LEU A 69 -3.05 11.86 10.90
C LEU A 69 -1.61 11.74 10.34
N VAL A 70 -0.60 11.64 11.21
CA VAL A 70 0.81 11.59 10.78
C VAL A 70 1.18 10.23 10.17
N LEU A 71 0.83 9.12 10.83
CA LEU A 71 1.18 7.78 10.35
C LEU A 71 0.18 7.24 9.33
N GLY A 72 -1.11 7.43 9.57
CA GLY A 72 -2.16 6.93 8.67
C GLY A 72 -2.24 7.76 7.39
N THR A 73 -2.61 9.03 7.50
CA THR A 73 -2.75 9.91 6.32
C THR A 73 -1.40 10.27 5.70
N GLY A 74 -0.40 10.60 6.53
CA GLY A 74 0.95 10.94 6.06
C GLY A 74 1.70 9.72 5.50
N PHE A 75 2.29 8.92 6.38
CA PHE A 75 3.18 7.83 5.96
C PHE A 75 2.46 6.75 5.14
N LEU A 76 1.44 6.10 5.69
CA LEU A 76 0.76 4.97 5.06
C LEU A 76 -0.04 5.39 3.82
N GLY A 77 -0.62 6.59 3.84
CA GLY A 77 -1.27 7.19 2.68
C GLY A 77 -0.31 7.41 1.50
N ALA A 78 0.93 7.87 1.77
CA ALA A 78 1.93 8.04 0.72
C ALA A 78 2.68 6.75 0.35
N TYR A 79 2.78 5.80 1.29
CA TYR A 79 3.36 4.48 1.10
C TYR A 79 2.51 3.59 0.17
N THR A 80 1.19 3.70 0.27
CA THR A 80 0.25 3.04 -0.65
C THR A 80 0.02 3.88 -1.92
N THR A 81 -0.54 3.28 -2.98
CA THR A 81 -0.88 3.98 -4.22
C THR A 81 -1.89 3.21 -5.07
N PHE A 82 -3.09 3.77 -5.19
CA PHE A 82 -4.10 3.25 -6.12
C PHE A 82 -3.87 3.73 -7.56
N SER A 83 -3.33 4.93 -7.74
CA SER A 83 -3.10 5.52 -9.07
C SER A 83 -2.06 4.74 -9.86
N THR A 84 -0.96 4.32 -9.22
CA THR A 84 0.05 3.47 -9.88
C THR A 84 -0.52 2.11 -10.26
N ALA A 85 -1.26 1.47 -9.35
CA ALA A 85 -1.92 0.18 -9.64
C ALA A 85 -2.91 0.29 -10.82
N SER A 86 -3.61 1.42 -10.94
CA SER A 86 -4.52 1.69 -12.06
C SER A 86 -3.77 1.80 -13.40
N ILE A 87 -2.65 2.53 -13.44
CA ILE A 87 -1.83 2.65 -14.64
C ILE A 87 -1.20 1.31 -15.02
N ASP A 88 -0.72 0.52 -14.06
CA ASP A 88 -0.17 -0.81 -14.33
C ASP A 88 -1.23 -1.77 -14.88
N THR A 89 -2.47 -1.69 -14.38
CA THR A 89 -3.62 -2.41 -14.96
C THR A 89 -3.82 -2.06 -16.43
N VAL A 90 -3.87 -0.76 -16.75
CA VAL A 90 -4.05 -0.28 -18.14
C VAL A 90 -2.90 -0.73 -19.02
N ARG A 91 -1.66 -0.73 -18.53
CA ARG A 91 -0.48 -1.22 -19.25
C ARG A 91 -0.59 -2.70 -19.56
N LEU A 92 -0.88 -3.53 -18.56
CA LEU A 92 -1.05 -4.98 -18.75
C LEU A 92 -2.12 -5.29 -19.79
N VAL A 93 -3.25 -4.59 -19.74
CA VAL A 93 -4.33 -4.73 -20.73
C VAL A 93 -3.87 -4.33 -22.13
N ARG A 94 -3.16 -3.19 -22.27
CA ARG A 94 -2.62 -2.73 -23.57
C ARG A 94 -1.57 -3.68 -24.16
N GLU A 95 -0.82 -4.37 -23.31
CA GLU A 95 0.16 -5.40 -23.70
C GLU A 95 -0.49 -6.76 -24.04
N GLY A 96 -1.83 -6.87 -23.95
CA GLY A 96 -2.57 -8.11 -24.19
C GLY A 96 -2.59 -9.08 -23.01
N ASN A 97 -2.02 -8.70 -21.87
CA ASN A 97 -1.98 -9.51 -20.64
C ASN A 97 -3.27 -9.35 -19.80
N TRP A 98 -4.43 -9.61 -20.40
CA TRP A 98 -5.75 -9.39 -19.81
C TRP A 98 -5.95 -10.07 -18.45
N GLY A 99 -5.49 -11.32 -18.30
CA GLY A 99 -5.61 -12.05 -17.03
C GLY A 99 -4.85 -11.39 -15.89
N GLN A 100 -3.62 -10.93 -16.15
CA GLN A 100 -2.83 -10.19 -15.17
C GLN A 100 -3.43 -8.81 -14.89
N GLY A 101 -3.95 -8.13 -15.91
CA GLY A 101 -4.66 -6.86 -15.75
C GLY A 101 -5.88 -6.99 -14.84
N LEU A 102 -6.73 -7.99 -15.09
CA LEU A 102 -7.90 -8.27 -14.27
C LEU A 102 -7.51 -8.62 -12.83
N PHE A 103 -6.49 -9.47 -12.65
CA PHE A 103 -5.98 -9.78 -11.32
C PHE A 103 -5.40 -8.55 -10.61
N ASN A 104 -4.66 -7.69 -11.32
CA ASN A 104 -4.14 -6.46 -10.72
C ASN A 104 -5.27 -5.51 -10.29
N ALA A 105 -6.35 -5.39 -11.08
CA ALA A 105 -7.49 -4.56 -10.73
C ALA A 105 -8.30 -5.13 -9.56
N ALA A 106 -8.84 -6.34 -9.72
CA ALA A 106 -9.74 -6.95 -8.74
C ALA A 106 -8.99 -7.54 -7.55
N GLY A 107 -7.88 -8.24 -7.81
CA GLY A 107 -7.06 -8.87 -6.79
C GLY A 107 -6.45 -7.84 -5.84
N THR A 108 -5.97 -6.70 -6.34
CA THR A 108 -5.48 -5.62 -5.44
C THR A 108 -6.58 -5.15 -4.50
N VAL A 109 -7.79 -4.87 -4.99
CA VAL A 109 -8.92 -4.42 -4.15
C VAL A 109 -9.28 -5.47 -3.10
N VAL A 110 -9.41 -6.74 -3.50
CA VAL A 110 -9.76 -7.82 -2.57
C VAL A 110 -8.68 -7.98 -1.51
N LEU A 111 -7.41 -8.03 -1.91
CA LEU A 111 -6.29 -8.24 -0.99
C LEU A 111 -6.10 -7.07 -0.03
N THR A 112 -6.22 -5.82 -0.50
CA THR A 112 -6.05 -4.65 0.36
C THR A 112 -7.19 -4.50 1.36
N VAL A 113 -8.44 -4.77 0.95
CA VAL A 113 -9.59 -4.74 1.85
C VAL A 113 -9.48 -5.85 2.90
N ALA A 114 -9.16 -7.08 2.48
CA ALA A 114 -8.96 -8.19 3.41
C ALA A 114 -7.82 -7.91 4.39
N ALA A 115 -6.70 -7.35 3.91
CA ALA A 115 -5.58 -6.95 4.73
C ALA A 115 -5.96 -5.85 5.75
N ALA A 116 -6.66 -4.81 5.31
CA ALA A 116 -7.14 -3.75 6.20
C ALA A 116 -8.10 -4.29 7.27
N ALA A 117 -9.03 -5.17 6.91
CA ALA A 117 -9.95 -5.81 7.84
C ALA A 117 -9.22 -6.67 8.88
N ALA A 118 -8.23 -7.47 8.43
CA ALA A 118 -7.40 -8.27 9.33
C ALA A 118 -6.58 -7.40 10.29
N GLY A 119 -5.97 -6.33 9.78
CA GLY A 119 -5.24 -5.36 10.60
C GLY A 119 -6.16 -4.71 11.64
N LEU A 120 -7.33 -4.23 11.21
CA LEU A 120 -8.31 -3.60 12.10
C LEU A 120 -8.74 -4.55 13.22
N ALA A 121 -9.09 -5.79 12.90
CA ALA A 121 -9.50 -6.80 13.88
C ALA A 121 -8.39 -7.07 14.93
N LEU A 122 -7.13 -7.19 14.47
CA LEU A 122 -5.99 -7.40 15.36
C LEU A 122 -5.66 -6.18 16.23
N GLY A 123 -5.89 -4.96 15.72
CA GLY A 123 -5.64 -3.73 16.47
C GLY A 123 -6.75 -3.39 17.47
N SER A 124 -7.96 -3.89 17.23
CA SER A 124 -9.11 -3.69 18.11
C SER A 124 -9.20 -4.65 19.29
N GLY A 125 -8.32 -5.65 19.35
CA GLY A 125 -8.29 -6.67 20.40
C GLY A 125 -7.53 -6.27 21.66
#